data_AF-A0A3S5JRU9-F1
#
_entry.id   AF-A0A3S5JRU9-F1
#
_cell.length_a   1.000
_cell.length_b   1.000
_cell.length_c   1.000
_cell.angle_alpha   90.00
_cell.angle_beta   90.00
_cell.angle_gamma   90.00
#
_symmetry.space_group_name_H-M   'P 1'
#
loop_
_entity.id
_entity.type
_entity.pdbx_description
1 polymer ?
#
loop_
_entity_poly.entity_id
_entity_poly.type
_entity_poly.pdbx_seq_one_letter_code
_entity_poly.pdbx_strand_id
1 'polypeptide(L)'
;MNRDAVWLVVVLILGGSILGLLNSKEDNSNLIDVEELTCSPGEILVSNTSLVEGYECILFDPHTISHTHPDPVLTVTDVVDDGTLVVVTGNVDHLHPDEITVRAEQGGSMSPAITQPNLNGAWSLTLQNTAENVYINITASHDLEQTFSETTLVEINRTTSDETNESNNNTNDDSDNNTGNQTDNNTGNETDNGTHNGTDNSTGNETDNGTHNGTENSTGNETDNGTNEPTGPTQPTYDSSDMGQFWLDVFRCQPGQSITPVDDLTTSEVETHECSVSITMNETHITIVTNGLPDHDFESTLACSQGNDCTRAQNYEWTIPRSPVNDTMGGHDATNCPEANGDYECAAALGEVAIAINGVPFYGPEDGPGGDAVASQHGAYEEDRQPIVLGVCHAHNGQGGTFHYHADANCLHWHPEEGETMLDYDDSTPAAVAQNTANGSHSAVIGVSMDGYPIYGLWGYDDQMNIVEMKSSYKLKEGETGYNGIDDYVYVQGLGHLDVYNGHFGPTPEFP
;
A
#
# COMPACT_ATOMS: atom_id res chain seq x y z
N MET A 1 22.10 -31.50 -76.93
CA MET A 1 22.40 -30.26 -76.19
C MET A 1 23.40 -30.62 -75.10
N ASN A 2 24.58 -30.01 -75.11
CA ASN A 2 25.74 -30.42 -74.30
C ASN A 2 25.48 -30.23 -72.79
N ARG A 3 25.97 -31.18 -71.99
CA ARG A 3 25.93 -31.18 -70.51
C ARG A 3 26.54 -29.91 -69.87
N ASP A 4 27.34 -29.16 -70.61
CA ASP A 4 27.93 -27.90 -70.17
C ASP A 4 26.94 -26.72 -70.20
N ALA A 5 25.88 -26.79 -71.01
CA ALA A 5 24.84 -25.76 -71.05
C ALA A 5 23.90 -25.84 -69.84
N VAL A 6 23.76 -27.01 -69.22
CA VAL A 6 22.89 -27.24 -68.06
C VAL A 6 23.54 -26.71 -66.77
N TRP A 7 24.87 -26.84 -66.65
CA TRP A 7 25.61 -26.29 -65.51
C TRP A 7 25.68 -24.76 -65.51
N LEU A 8 25.74 -24.13 -66.69
CA LEU A 8 25.77 -22.67 -66.82
C LEU A 8 24.43 -22.02 -66.43
N VAL A 9 23.31 -22.71 -66.67
CA VAL A 9 21.96 -22.27 -66.28
C VAL A 9 21.74 -22.39 -64.77
N VAL A 10 22.26 -23.44 -64.13
CA VAL A 10 22.12 -23.63 -62.66
C VAL A 10 22.98 -22.63 -61.87
N VAL A 11 24.17 -22.28 -62.35
CA VAL A 11 25.02 -21.25 -61.70
C VAL A 11 24.46 -19.84 -61.88
N LEU A 12 23.79 -19.53 -62.99
CA LEU A 12 23.10 -18.24 -63.19
C LEU A 12 21.83 -18.10 -62.32
N ILE A 13 21.11 -19.20 -62.06
CA ILE A 13 19.92 -19.20 -61.19
C ILE A 13 20.32 -19.10 -59.71
N LEU A 14 21.43 -19.73 -59.29
CA LEU A 14 21.92 -19.63 -57.90
C LEU A 14 22.72 -18.34 -57.62
N GLY A 15 23.41 -17.77 -58.61
CA GLY A 15 24.10 -16.48 -58.49
C GLY A 15 23.16 -15.26 -58.54
N GLY A 16 22.03 -15.37 -59.25
CA GLY A 16 21.01 -14.31 -59.30
C GLY A 16 20.21 -14.13 -58.01
N SER A 17 20.05 -15.20 -57.23
CA SER A 17 19.29 -15.18 -55.97
C SER A 17 20.06 -14.65 -54.76
N ILE A 18 21.39 -14.49 -54.87
CA ILE A 18 22.24 -13.91 -53.80
C ILE A 18 22.50 -12.41 -54.02
N LEU A 19 22.26 -11.88 -55.23
CA LEU A 19 22.35 -10.43 -55.50
C LEU A 19 21.02 -9.67 -55.38
N GLY A 20 19.90 -10.38 -55.24
CA GLY A 20 18.56 -9.79 -55.03
C GLY A 20 18.20 -9.50 -53.56
N LEU A 21 19.02 -9.94 -52.60
CA LEU A 21 18.80 -9.73 -51.16
C LEU A 21 19.67 -8.63 -50.54
N LEU A 22 20.52 -7.96 -51.33
CA LEU A 22 21.42 -6.89 -50.87
C LEU A 22 21.14 -5.52 -51.48
N ASN A 23 20.01 -5.33 -52.20
CA ASN A 23 19.71 -4.05 -52.81
C ASN A 23 18.21 -3.78 -53.00
N SER A 24 17.45 -3.72 -51.89
CA SER A 24 16.15 -3.05 -51.84
C SER A 24 16.11 -2.08 -50.67
N LYS A 25 16.90 -1.01 -50.78
CA LYS A 25 16.60 0.24 -50.09
C LYS A 25 15.61 0.98 -50.99
N GLU A 26 14.35 0.55 -50.97
CA GLU A 26 13.24 1.38 -51.45
C GLU A 26 12.68 2.11 -50.23
N ASP A 27 12.81 3.44 -50.26
CA ASP A 27 12.08 4.36 -49.39
C ASP A 27 10.59 4.07 -49.52
N ASN A 28 10.00 3.42 -48.52
CA ASN A 28 8.57 3.37 -48.35
C ASN A 28 8.18 4.43 -47.31
N SER A 29 8.07 5.68 -47.75
CA SER A 29 7.72 6.85 -46.93
C SER A 29 6.24 6.88 -46.55
N ASN A 30 5.68 5.77 -46.04
CA ASN A 30 4.28 5.68 -45.58
C ASN A 30 4.07 4.58 -44.50
N LEU A 31 5.10 4.21 -43.75
CA LEU A 31 4.93 3.62 -42.44
C LEU A 31 5.08 4.77 -41.44
N ILE A 32 3.97 5.16 -40.82
CA ILE A 32 4.02 5.96 -39.59
C ILE A 32 4.57 5.00 -38.54
N ASP A 33 5.73 5.32 -37.98
CA ASP A 33 6.23 4.64 -36.78
C ASP A 33 5.19 4.80 -35.67
N VAL A 34 4.74 3.67 -35.12
CA VAL A 34 3.73 3.63 -34.05
C VAL A 34 4.31 4.18 -32.73
N GLU A 35 5.60 4.50 -32.69
CA GLU A 35 6.30 5.08 -31.54
C GLU A 35 6.07 6.59 -31.33
N GLU A 36 5.27 7.28 -32.19
CA GLU A 36 5.03 8.73 -32.07
C GLU A 36 3.54 9.14 -31.94
N LEU A 37 2.61 8.19 -31.80
CA LEU A 37 1.17 8.50 -31.68
C LEU A 37 0.75 8.70 -30.22
N THR A 38 1.07 9.87 -29.65
CA THR A 38 0.61 10.29 -28.32
C THR A 38 -0.50 11.34 -28.46
N CYS A 39 -1.65 11.13 -27.81
CA CYS A 39 -2.68 12.16 -27.66
C CYS A 39 -2.26 13.20 -26.60
N SER A 40 -2.94 14.35 -26.59
CA SER A 40 -2.69 15.35 -25.54
C SER A 40 -3.14 14.80 -24.17
N PRO A 41 -2.56 15.24 -23.04
CA PRO A 41 -3.01 14.83 -21.72
C PRO A 41 -4.53 15.03 -21.54
N GLY A 42 -5.25 13.98 -21.15
CA GLY A 42 -6.72 13.96 -21.01
C GLY A 42 -7.49 13.41 -22.22
N GLU A 43 -6.80 13.02 -23.29
CA GLU A 43 -7.40 12.38 -24.46
C GLU A 43 -6.92 10.93 -24.62
N ILE A 44 -7.80 10.05 -25.08
CA ILE A 44 -7.49 8.65 -25.40
C ILE A 44 -7.48 8.41 -26.90
N LEU A 45 -6.55 7.58 -27.36
CA LEU A 45 -6.44 7.19 -28.78
C LEU A 45 -7.45 6.08 -29.08
N VAL A 46 -8.43 6.35 -29.93
CA VAL A 46 -9.49 5.38 -30.30
C VAL A 46 -9.39 5.06 -31.78
N SER A 47 -9.53 3.78 -32.14
CA SER A 47 -9.50 3.35 -33.55
C SER A 47 -10.72 3.89 -34.31
N ASN A 48 -10.49 4.65 -35.37
CA ASN A 48 -11.52 5.18 -36.27
C ASN A 48 -11.18 4.82 -37.72
N THR A 49 -11.75 3.71 -38.20
CA THR A 49 -11.55 3.19 -39.57
C THR A 49 -12.14 4.07 -40.68
N SER A 50 -12.83 5.16 -40.31
CA SER A 50 -13.33 6.15 -41.27
C SER A 50 -12.31 7.26 -41.56
N LEU A 51 -11.23 7.35 -40.77
CA LEU A 51 -10.14 8.30 -40.96
C LEU A 51 -8.96 7.64 -41.69
N VAL A 52 -8.22 8.45 -42.45
CA VAL A 52 -7.06 8.00 -43.23
C VAL A 52 -5.96 7.45 -42.31
N GLU A 53 -5.85 8.00 -41.10
CA GLU A 53 -4.88 7.62 -40.07
C GLU A 53 -5.33 6.39 -39.27
N GLY A 54 -6.60 5.98 -39.37
CA GLY A 54 -7.14 4.81 -38.69
C GLY A 54 -7.46 4.99 -37.20
N TYR A 55 -7.17 6.16 -36.61
CA TYR A 55 -7.36 6.49 -35.19
C TYR A 55 -7.79 7.95 -35.02
N GLU A 56 -8.36 8.29 -33.86
CA GLU A 56 -8.79 9.63 -33.46
C GLU A 56 -8.53 9.80 -31.95
N CYS A 57 -8.01 10.96 -31.53
CA CYS A 57 -7.92 11.31 -30.11
C CYS A 57 -9.26 11.88 -29.67
N ILE A 58 -9.89 11.28 -28.66
CA ILE A 58 -11.12 11.79 -28.07
C ILE A 58 -10.87 12.15 -26.60
N LEU A 59 -11.50 13.23 -26.12
CA LEU A 59 -11.47 13.59 -24.71
C LEU A 59 -12.05 12.42 -23.89
N PHE A 60 -11.31 11.95 -22.88
CA PHE A 60 -11.76 10.88 -22.03
C PHE A 60 -12.92 11.39 -21.17
N ASP A 61 -14.12 10.90 -21.45
CA ASP A 61 -15.29 11.05 -20.58
C ASP A 61 -15.46 9.74 -19.80
N PRO A 62 -15.02 9.66 -18.53
CA PRO A 62 -15.09 8.45 -17.73
C PRO A 62 -16.53 7.92 -17.58
N HIS A 63 -17.53 8.77 -17.76
CA HIS A 63 -18.95 8.39 -17.68
C HIS A 63 -19.47 7.67 -18.93
N THR A 64 -18.67 7.57 -20.00
CA THR A 64 -19.05 6.79 -21.19
C THR A 64 -18.89 5.28 -21.00
N ILE A 65 -18.15 4.88 -19.97
CA ILE A 65 -18.06 3.51 -19.48
C ILE A 65 -19.04 3.41 -18.32
N SER A 66 -20.28 2.98 -18.60
CA SER A 66 -21.32 2.81 -17.59
C SER A 66 -20.81 1.90 -16.46
N HIS A 67 -20.44 2.49 -15.34
CA HIS A 67 -20.21 1.83 -14.07
C HIS A 67 -21.10 2.49 -13.01
N THR A 68 -21.44 1.74 -11.96
CA THR A 68 -22.34 2.18 -10.92
C THR A 68 -21.50 2.76 -9.78
N HIS A 69 -21.61 4.06 -9.52
CA HIS A 69 -20.97 4.66 -8.36
C HIS A 69 -21.86 4.48 -7.11
N PRO A 70 -21.27 4.21 -5.95
CA PRO A 70 -21.98 4.24 -4.68
C PRO A 70 -22.43 5.67 -4.34
N ASP A 71 -23.47 5.81 -3.50
CA ASP A 71 -23.91 7.11 -3.00
C ASP A 71 -22.74 7.84 -2.29
N PRO A 72 -22.55 9.16 -2.52
CA PRO A 72 -21.47 9.91 -1.87
C PRO A 72 -21.65 9.90 -0.35
N VAL A 73 -20.57 9.71 0.41
CA VAL A 73 -20.59 9.73 1.87
C VAL A 73 -20.08 11.09 2.36
N LEU A 74 -20.99 11.88 2.92
CA LEU A 74 -20.72 13.22 3.42
C LEU A 74 -20.29 13.18 4.90
N THR A 75 -19.17 13.81 5.23
CA THR A 75 -18.71 14.01 6.61
C THR A 75 -18.49 15.50 6.89
N VAL A 76 -18.99 16.00 8.02
CA VAL A 76 -18.66 17.33 8.54
C VAL A 76 -17.52 17.19 9.55
N THR A 77 -16.42 17.92 9.32
CA THR A 77 -15.20 17.80 10.13
C THR A 77 -15.09 18.92 11.16
N ASP A 78 -15.41 20.15 10.78
CA ASP A 78 -15.33 21.30 11.69
C ASP A 78 -16.40 22.35 11.38
N VAL A 79 -16.86 23.04 12.43
CA VAL A 79 -17.86 24.10 12.38
C VAL A 79 -17.37 25.27 13.20
N VAL A 80 -17.04 26.36 12.53
CA VAL A 80 -16.58 27.62 13.15
C VAL A 80 -17.69 28.66 13.06
N ASP A 81 -18.13 29.19 14.20
CA ASP A 81 -19.13 30.26 14.29
C ASP A 81 -18.56 31.49 15.01
N ASP A 82 -18.71 32.67 14.42
CA ASP A 82 -18.32 33.95 15.03
C ASP A 82 -19.53 34.81 15.48
N GLY A 83 -20.75 34.27 15.38
CA GLY A 83 -22.00 34.97 15.69
C GLY A 83 -22.67 35.63 14.48
N THR A 84 -21.96 35.76 13.36
CA THR A 84 -22.49 36.31 12.10
C THR A 84 -22.26 35.36 10.92
N LEU A 85 -21.08 34.75 10.86
CA LEU A 85 -20.63 33.80 9.86
C LEU A 85 -20.48 32.43 10.50
N VAL A 86 -20.99 31.42 9.79
CA VAL A 86 -20.75 30.02 10.07
C VAL A 86 -19.93 29.45 8.91
N VAL A 87 -18.75 28.95 9.21
CA VAL A 87 -17.92 28.19 8.27
C VAL A 87 -18.04 26.72 8.65
N VAL A 88 -18.53 25.92 7.71
CA VAL A 88 -18.58 24.47 7.84
C VAL A 88 -17.55 23.88 6.88
N THR A 89 -16.73 22.98 7.38
CA THR A 89 -15.77 22.23 6.58
C THR A 89 -16.01 20.75 6.75
N GLY A 90 -15.64 19.97 5.74
CA GLY A 90 -15.84 18.54 5.77
C GLY A 90 -15.15 17.82 4.63
N ASN A 91 -15.47 16.54 4.51
CA ASN A 91 -15.04 15.69 3.42
C ASN A 91 -16.25 15.05 2.73
N VAL A 92 -16.11 14.74 1.44
CA VAL A 92 -16.97 13.80 0.73
C VAL A 92 -16.10 12.64 0.28
N ASP A 93 -16.53 11.43 0.64
CA ASP A 93 -15.97 10.21 0.08
C ASP A 93 -16.85 9.76 -1.10
N HIS A 94 -16.25 9.78 -2.29
CA HIS A 94 -16.84 9.38 -3.57
C HIS A 94 -15.71 9.12 -4.58
N LEU A 95 -15.97 8.38 -5.66
CA LEU A 95 -14.94 8.05 -6.65
C LEU A 95 -14.38 9.29 -7.37
N HIS A 96 -15.23 10.29 -7.61
CA HIS A 96 -14.88 11.59 -8.19
C HIS A 96 -15.42 12.71 -7.30
N PRO A 97 -14.76 13.01 -6.15
CA PRO A 97 -15.29 13.98 -5.20
C PRO A 97 -15.39 15.39 -5.78
N ASP A 98 -14.54 15.72 -6.74
CA ASP A 98 -14.58 16.99 -7.46
C ASP A 98 -15.77 17.09 -8.41
N GLU A 99 -16.50 16.02 -8.70
CA GLU A 99 -17.76 16.07 -9.48
C GLU A 99 -19.01 16.14 -8.58
N ILE A 100 -18.80 16.07 -7.26
CA ILE A 100 -19.86 16.17 -6.27
C ILE A 100 -20.25 17.62 -5.98
N THR A 101 -21.54 17.84 -5.81
CA THR A 101 -22.09 19.10 -5.31
C THR A 101 -22.47 18.96 -3.84
N VAL A 102 -21.83 19.72 -2.94
CA VAL A 102 -22.24 19.81 -1.53
C VAL A 102 -23.15 21.02 -1.34
N ARG A 103 -24.35 20.78 -0.82
CA ARG A 103 -25.40 21.78 -0.62
C ARG A 103 -25.72 21.93 0.85
N ALA A 104 -25.71 23.16 1.34
CA ALA A 104 -26.17 23.51 2.68
C ALA A 104 -27.44 24.36 2.63
N GLU A 105 -28.49 23.90 3.30
CA GLU A 105 -29.78 24.55 3.43
C GLU A 105 -30.00 25.04 4.87
N GLN A 106 -30.20 26.34 5.02
CA GLN A 106 -30.61 26.94 6.28
C GLN A 106 -32.10 27.25 6.18
N GLY A 107 -32.91 26.66 7.07
CA GLY A 107 -34.37 26.78 7.00
C GLY A 107 -34.86 28.24 6.84
N GLY A 108 -35.83 28.48 5.94
CA GLY A 108 -36.32 29.82 5.59
C GLY A 108 -36.44 30.03 4.08
N SER A 109 -36.60 31.28 3.62
CA SER A 109 -36.60 31.64 2.18
C SER A 109 -35.21 32.00 1.63
N MET A 110 -34.13 31.47 2.24
CA MET A 110 -32.77 31.73 1.78
C MET A 110 -32.36 30.73 0.70
N SER A 111 -31.54 31.18 -0.25
CA SER A 111 -30.95 30.28 -1.26
C SER A 111 -29.94 29.35 -0.59
N PRO A 112 -29.86 28.08 -1.02
CA PRO A 112 -28.87 27.14 -0.50
C PRO A 112 -27.45 27.60 -0.86
N ALA A 113 -26.52 27.45 0.08
CA ALA A 113 -25.10 27.58 -0.25
C ALA A 113 -24.61 26.28 -0.89
N ILE A 114 -23.73 26.41 -1.86
CA ILE A 114 -23.25 25.29 -2.66
C ILE A 114 -21.74 25.42 -2.76
N THR A 115 -21.05 24.30 -2.66
CA THR A 115 -19.62 24.18 -2.92
C THR A 115 -19.36 22.87 -3.66
N GLN A 116 -18.18 22.77 -4.23
CA GLN A 116 -17.69 21.58 -4.90
C GLN A 116 -16.44 21.15 -4.12
N PRO A 117 -16.35 19.90 -3.67
CA PRO A 117 -15.14 19.38 -3.07
C PRO A 117 -13.95 19.48 -4.02
N ASN A 118 -12.74 19.49 -3.48
CA ASN A 118 -11.56 19.29 -4.29
C ASN A 118 -11.35 17.79 -4.58
N LEU A 119 -10.30 17.46 -5.34
CA LEU A 119 -9.96 16.09 -5.72
C LEU A 119 -9.78 15.14 -4.51
N ASN A 120 -9.48 15.68 -3.32
CA ASN A 120 -9.31 14.90 -2.09
C ASN A 120 -10.63 14.79 -1.29
N GLY A 121 -11.75 15.29 -1.82
CA GLY A 121 -13.03 15.32 -1.15
C GLY A 121 -13.21 16.45 -0.14
N ALA A 122 -12.19 17.27 0.10
CA ALA A 122 -12.30 18.33 1.09
C ALA A 122 -13.16 19.48 0.55
N TRP A 123 -14.10 19.94 1.37
CA TRP A 123 -15.02 21.02 1.01
C TRP A 123 -15.17 22.03 2.15
N SER A 124 -15.53 23.25 1.78
CA SER A 124 -15.84 24.33 2.74
C SER A 124 -17.00 25.16 2.24
N LEU A 125 -17.91 25.48 3.17
CA LEU A 125 -19.06 26.33 2.96
C LEU A 125 -19.05 27.45 3.99
N THR A 126 -19.31 28.67 3.53
CA THR A 126 -19.48 29.84 4.41
C THR A 126 -20.91 30.35 4.28
N LEU A 127 -21.58 30.49 5.40
CA LEU A 127 -22.97 30.91 5.49
C LEU A 127 -23.10 32.11 6.43
N GLN A 128 -23.97 33.06 6.09
CA GLN A 128 -24.31 34.18 6.98
C GLN A 128 -25.62 33.89 7.68
N ASN A 129 -25.59 33.86 9.01
CA ASN A 129 -26.79 33.71 9.83
C ASN A 129 -26.57 34.41 11.16
N THR A 130 -27.52 35.24 11.61
CA THR A 130 -27.45 35.97 12.89
C THR A 130 -28.51 35.50 13.89
N ALA A 131 -29.21 34.40 13.62
CA ALA A 131 -30.20 33.84 14.53
C ALA A 131 -29.55 33.26 15.79
N GLU A 132 -30.31 33.21 16.88
CA GLU A 132 -29.87 32.57 18.14
C GLU A 132 -29.73 31.06 17.98
N ASN A 133 -30.65 30.42 17.26
CA ASN A 133 -30.58 29.00 16.92
C ASN A 133 -30.46 28.85 15.40
N VAL A 134 -29.40 28.21 14.93
CA VAL A 134 -29.13 27.96 13.51
C VAL A 134 -29.17 26.46 13.25
N TYR A 135 -29.95 26.06 12.24
CA TYR A 135 -30.05 24.68 11.77
C TYR A 135 -29.64 24.64 10.29
N ILE A 136 -28.65 23.81 9.97
CA ILE A 136 -28.09 23.68 8.63
C ILE A 136 -28.15 22.22 8.20
N ASN A 137 -28.97 21.92 7.19
CA ASN A 137 -29.00 20.60 6.56
C ASN A 137 -27.98 20.57 5.43
N ILE A 138 -27.09 19.59 5.43
CA ILE A 138 -26.03 19.45 4.42
C ILE A 138 -26.19 18.11 3.72
N THR A 139 -26.14 18.14 2.38
CA THR A 139 -26.27 16.96 1.52
C THR A 139 -25.25 17.05 0.38
N ALA A 140 -24.63 15.94 0.02
CA ALA A 140 -23.82 15.79 -1.19
C ALA A 140 -24.62 15.10 -2.30
N SER A 141 -24.46 15.54 -3.55
CA SER A 141 -25.10 14.92 -4.71
C SER A 141 -24.14 14.76 -5.89
N HIS A 142 -24.23 13.63 -6.57
CA HIS A 142 -23.66 13.46 -7.91
C HIS A 142 -24.76 13.73 -8.94
N ASP A 143 -24.82 14.95 -9.47
CA ASP A 143 -25.98 15.42 -10.24
C ASP A 143 -26.17 14.65 -11.57
N LEU A 144 -25.09 14.14 -12.17
CA LEU A 144 -25.14 13.34 -13.39
C LEU A 144 -25.77 11.97 -13.18
N GLU A 145 -25.55 11.39 -12.00
CA GLU A 145 -25.94 10.00 -11.68
C GLU A 145 -27.16 9.92 -10.78
N GLN A 146 -27.57 11.06 -10.20
CA GLN A 146 -28.70 11.17 -9.29
C GLN A 146 -28.54 10.35 -8.01
N THR A 147 -27.31 10.24 -7.52
CA THR A 147 -26.97 9.67 -6.20
C THR A 147 -26.82 10.78 -5.16
N PHE A 148 -27.16 10.46 -3.91
CA PHE A 148 -27.25 11.45 -2.84
C PHE A 148 -26.73 10.87 -1.52
N SER A 149 -26.02 11.68 -0.75
CA SER A 149 -25.67 11.33 0.61
C SER A 149 -26.88 11.37 1.54
N GLU A 150 -26.76 10.71 2.69
CA GLU A 150 -27.60 11.04 3.84
C GLU A 150 -27.45 12.52 4.23
N THR A 151 -28.51 13.10 4.81
CA THR A 151 -28.48 14.50 5.24
C THR A 151 -27.82 14.64 6.60
N THR A 152 -26.78 15.46 6.69
CA THR A 152 -26.12 15.81 7.95
C THR A 152 -26.68 17.12 8.50
N LEU A 153 -27.16 17.12 9.74
CA LEU A 153 -27.66 18.32 10.42
C LEU A 153 -26.59 18.92 11.32
N VAL A 154 -26.32 20.21 11.14
CA VAL A 154 -25.49 21.03 12.04
C VAL A 154 -26.40 21.99 12.83
N GLU A 155 -26.32 21.91 14.16
CA GLU A 155 -27.07 22.76 15.09
C GLU A 155 -26.13 23.71 15.85
N ILE A 156 -26.43 25.00 15.86
CA ILE A 156 -25.66 26.03 16.58
C ILE A 156 -26.62 26.82 17.47
N ASN A 157 -26.29 26.93 18.77
CA ASN A 157 -27.07 27.68 19.75
C ASN A 157 -26.20 28.78 20.38
N ARG A 158 -26.51 30.04 20.05
CA ARG A 158 -25.80 31.22 20.51
C ARG A 158 -26.47 31.76 21.77
N THR A 159 -25.85 31.56 22.92
CA THR A 159 -26.30 32.18 24.16
C THR A 159 -25.77 33.61 24.25
N THR A 160 -26.66 34.58 24.51
CA THR A 160 -26.27 35.96 24.81
C THR A 160 -25.70 36.03 26.23
N SER A 161 -24.38 36.09 26.36
CA SER A 161 -23.75 36.53 27.60
C SER A 161 -23.77 38.05 27.67
N ASP A 162 -24.79 38.61 28.35
CA ASP A 162 -24.72 39.98 28.85
C ASP A 162 -23.70 40.03 30.01
N GLU A 163 -22.42 40.14 29.69
CA GLU A 163 -21.40 40.58 30.65
C GLU A 163 -20.69 41.83 30.11
N THR A 164 -21.25 42.99 30.45
CA THR A 164 -20.50 44.26 30.39
C THR A 164 -19.49 44.31 31.53
N ASN A 165 -18.22 44.24 31.14
CA ASN A 165 -17.05 44.72 31.86
C ASN A 165 -17.29 46.10 32.51
N GLU A 166 -17.13 46.20 33.82
CA GLU A 166 -16.58 47.40 34.45
C GLU A 166 -15.53 47.03 35.51
N SER A 167 -14.28 47.34 35.18
CA SER A 167 -13.16 47.44 36.10
C SER A 167 -13.28 48.68 36.99
N ASN A 168 -13.16 48.54 38.32
CA ASN A 168 -12.26 49.35 39.17
C ASN A 168 -12.40 49.09 40.69
N ASN A 169 -11.26 48.86 41.33
CA ASN A 169 -10.84 49.19 42.71
C ASN A 169 -11.92 49.64 43.72
N ASN A 170 -12.07 48.95 44.86
CA ASN A 170 -11.27 49.17 46.08
C ASN A 170 -11.81 48.35 47.27
N THR A 171 -10.85 47.89 48.08
CA THR A 171 -10.83 47.40 49.48
C THR A 171 -12.00 47.66 50.46
N ASN A 172 -12.07 46.74 51.45
CA ASN A 172 -12.79 46.71 52.76
C ASN A 172 -14.06 45.83 52.70
N ASP A 173 -14.43 45.01 53.68
CA ASP A 173 -14.01 44.79 55.07
C ASP A 173 -14.50 43.38 55.48
N ASP A 174 -13.92 42.85 56.55
CA ASP A 174 -14.29 41.60 57.20
C ASP A 174 -15.70 41.63 57.85
N SER A 175 -16.20 40.41 58.05
CA SER A 175 -17.08 39.97 59.15
C SER A 175 -18.62 39.99 58.99
N ASP A 176 -19.14 38.77 59.15
CA ASP A 176 -20.18 38.39 60.11
C ASP A 176 -21.68 38.64 59.82
N ASN A 177 -22.35 37.48 59.67
CA ASN A 177 -23.44 37.00 60.52
C ASN A 177 -24.90 37.30 60.10
N ASN A 178 -25.53 36.18 59.73
CA ASN A 178 -26.84 35.68 60.18
C ASN A 178 -28.18 36.19 59.64
N THR A 179 -29.06 35.19 59.57
CA THR A 179 -30.52 35.20 59.74
C THR A 179 -31.40 35.83 58.66
N GLY A 180 -31.91 34.94 57.80
CA GLY A 180 -33.32 34.54 57.80
C GLY A 180 -34.36 35.55 57.31
N ASN A 181 -35.12 35.18 56.27
CA ASN A 181 -36.57 35.03 56.41
C ASN A 181 -37.18 34.19 55.28
N GLN A 182 -38.27 33.52 55.65
CA GLN A 182 -39.09 32.55 54.94
C GLN A 182 -40.12 33.16 53.96
N THR A 183 -40.88 32.24 53.34
CA THR A 183 -42.22 32.29 52.71
C THR A 183 -42.25 32.45 51.18
N ASP A 184 -43.05 31.71 50.40
CA ASP A 184 -43.95 30.55 50.60
C ASP A 184 -44.35 30.02 49.20
N ASN A 185 -44.50 28.70 49.03
CA ASN A 185 -45.77 28.05 48.63
C ASN A 185 -45.63 26.53 48.36
N ASN A 186 -46.23 25.75 49.27
CA ASN A 186 -47.02 24.51 49.12
C ASN A 186 -46.99 23.77 47.76
N THR A 187 -46.91 22.43 47.71
CA THR A 187 -47.76 21.44 48.40
C THR A 187 -47.03 20.07 48.32
N GLY A 188 -46.72 19.33 49.40
CA GLY A 188 -47.57 18.39 50.17
C GLY A 188 -47.94 17.15 49.32
N ASN A 189 -47.63 15.88 49.62
CA ASN A 189 -47.55 15.10 50.86
C ASN A 189 -46.68 13.84 50.58
N GLU A 190 -45.77 13.41 51.48
CA GLU A 190 -46.00 12.51 52.63
C GLU A 190 -46.54 11.10 52.22
N THR A 191 -46.05 9.95 52.69
CA THR A 191 -45.30 9.60 53.92
C THR A 191 -44.88 8.11 53.88
N ASP A 192 -43.78 7.83 54.57
CA ASP A 192 -43.44 6.71 55.49
C ASP A 192 -43.76 5.23 55.13
N ASN A 193 -42.78 4.33 55.09
CA ASN A 193 -41.90 3.78 56.16
C ASN A 193 -42.60 2.67 56.96
N GLY A 194 -41.97 1.49 57.06
CA GLY A 194 -42.53 0.39 57.86
C GLY A 194 -41.95 -0.99 57.57
N THR A 195 -40.78 -1.25 58.13
CA THR A 195 -40.07 -2.53 58.23
C THR A 195 -40.83 -3.58 59.06
N HIS A 196 -40.59 -4.86 58.72
CA HIS A 196 -40.45 -6.05 59.61
C HIS A 196 -41.59 -7.11 59.68
N ASN A 197 -41.32 -8.22 58.97
CA ASN A 197 -41.20 -9.61 59.45
C ASN A 197 -42.42 -10.38 60.01
N GLY A 198 -42.61 -11.59 59.48
CA GLY A 198 -43.49 -12.61 60.06
C GLY A 198 -44.01 -13.65 59.06
N THR A 199 -43.12 -14.53 58.59
CA THR A 199 -43.32 -15.95 58.21
C THR A 199 -44.75 -16.50 58.09
N ASP A 200 -45.07 -17.11 56.93
CA ASP A 200 -45.39 -18.54 56.94
C ASP A 200 -45.04 -19.27 55.61
N ASN A 201 -44.42 -20.41 55.86
CA ASN A 201 -43.96 -21.53 55.07
C ASN A 201 -44.79 -21.94 53.82
N SER A 202 -44.10 -22.16 52.68
CA SER A 202 -44.25 -23.41 51.91
C SER A 202 -43.17 -23.56 50.84
N THR A 203 -42.16 -24.35 51.18
CA THR A 203 -41.58 -25.47 50.41
C THR A 203 -41.35 -25.31 48.89
N GLY A 204 -40.07 -25.30 48.52
CA GLY A 204 -39.61 -25.76 47.20
C GLY A 204 -38.23 -25.30 46.77
N ASN A 205 -37.17 -25.78 47.46
CA ASN A 205 -35.73 -25.82 47.11
C ASN A 205 -35.14 -24.63 46.35
N GLU A 206 -34.42 -23.70 47.00
CA GLU A 206 -32.97 -23.77 47.36
C GLU A 206 -32.08 -24.05 46.12
N THR A 207 -31.34 -23.10 45.51
CA THR A 207 -30.24 -22.18 45.99
C THR A 207 -29.24 -22.91 46.89
N ASP A 208 -27.95 -22.93 46.60
CA ASP A 208 -26.99 -21.82 46.77
C ASP A 208 -25.75 -22.08 45.89
N ASN A 209 -25.20 -21.10 45.16
CA ASN A 209 -24.60 -19.82 45.55
C ASN A 209 -23.18 -19.95 46.11
N GLY A 210 -22.27 -19.19 45.50
CA GLY A 210 -20.85 -19.15 45.80
C GLY A 210 -20.15 -18.07 45.00
N THR A 211 -20.58 -16.82 45.19
CA THR A 211 -19.94 -15.56 44.80
C THR A 211 -18.40 -15.59 44.88
N HIS A 212 -17.70 -15.20 43.81
CA HIS A 212 -16.50 -14.35 43.95
C HIS A 212 -16.25 -13.46 42.74
N ASN A 213 -15.74 -12.29 43.08
CA ASN A 213 -15.39 -11.15 42.25
C ASN A 213 -14.14 -11.48 41.42
N GLY A 214 -14.14 -11.14 40.12
CA GLY A 214 -12.98 -11.32 39.25
C GLY A 214 -13.18 -10.58 37.93
N THR A 215 -12.42 -9.51 37.75
CA THR A 215 -12.19 -8.84 36.48
C THR A 215 -11.63 -9.85 35.48
N GLU A 216 -12.40 -10.25 34.47
CA GLU A 216 -11.88 -11.06 33.37
C GLU A 216 -12.32 -10.50 32.02
N ASN A 217 -11.29 -10.09 31.30
CA ASN A 217 -11.15 -9.99 29.86
C ASN A 217 -11.99 -11.09 29.15
N SER A 218 -12.86 -10.70 28.23
CA SER A 218 -13.51 -11.64 27.33
C SER A 218 -13.15 -11.26 25.90
N THR A 219 -12.10 -11.91 25.42
CA THR A 219 -12.03 -12.46 24.06
C THR A 219 -13.33 -13.23 23.77
N GLY A 220 -14.04 -12.82 22.72
CA GLY A 220 -15.25 -13.45 22.23
C GLY A 220 -15.24 -13.44 20.71
N ASN A 221 -14.70 -14.53 20.17
CA ASN A 221 -14.80 -14.97 18.78
C ASN A 221 -16.29 -15.12 18.40
N GLU A 222 -16.74 -14.42 17.36
CA GLU A 222 -18.03 -14.66 16.72
C GLU A 222 -17.77 -15.11 15.27
N THR A 223 -17.93 -16.41 15.05
CA THR A 223 -18.17 -16.97 13.73
C THR A 223 -19.53 -16.49 13.23
N ASP A 224 -19.57 -15.67 12.18
CA ASP A 224 -20.80 -15.46 11.42
C ASP A 224 -20.60 -15.83 9.95
N ASN A 225 -21.25 -16.91 9.56
CA ASN A 225 -21.37 -17.35 8.17
C ASN A 225 -22.63 -16.70 7.60
N GLY A 226 -22.47 -15.49 7.07
CA GLY A 226 -23.52 -14.72 6.42
C GLY A 226 -22.91 -13.84 5.34
N THR A 227 -23.41 -13.99 4.11
CA THR A 227 -23.07 -13.18 2.94
C THR A 227 -23.22 -11.69 3.22
N ASN A 228 -22.12 -11.00 3.52
CA ASN A 228 -22.01 -9.55 3.58
C ASN A 228 -20.77 -9.14 2.78
N GLU A 229 -20.93 -8.07 2.01
CA GLU A 229 -19.94 -7.52 1.10
C GLU A 229 -18.60 -7.22 1.79
N PRO A 230 -17.46 -7.24 1.07
CA PRO A 230 -16.18 -6.94 1.67
C PRO A 230 -16.19 -5.47 2.11
N THR A 231 -15.98 -5.23 3.40
CA THR A 231 -15.51 -3.95 3.93
C THR A 231 -14.19 -3.63 3.24
N GLY A 232 -14.22 -2.72 2.26
CA GLY A 232 -13.01 -2.21 1.62
C GLY A 232 -12.15 -1.46 2.65
N PRO A 233 -10.83 -1.67 2.68
CA PRO A 233 -9.95 -0.83 3.47
C PRO A 233 -9.81 0.54 2.78
N THR A 234 -10.12 1.62 3.49
CA THR A 234 -9.66 2.98 3.15
C THR A 234 -8.13 3.01 3.26
N GLN A 235 -7.43 2.66 2.18
CA GLN A 235 -5.98 2.90 2.10
C GLN A 235 -5.76 4.39 1.83
N PRO A 236 -4.92 5.09 2.60
CA PRO A 236 -4.55 6.47 2.30
C PRO A 236 -3.87 6.52 0.93
N THR A 237 -4.31 7.45 0.07
CA THR A 237 -3.64 7.73 -1.20
C THR A 237 -2.45 8.65 -0.94
N TYR A 238 -1.30 8.33 -1.55
CA TYR A 238 -0.06 9.09 -1.37
C TYR A 238 0.32 9.83 -2.66
N ASP A 239 1.14 10.88 -2.52
CA ASP A 239 1.70 11.61 -3.66
C ASP A 239 2.93 10.87 -4.18
N SER A 240 2.86 10.32 -5.41
CA SER A 240 3.98 9.60 -6.03
C SER A 240 5.18 10.50 -6.34
N SER A 241 5.02 11.82 -6.30
CA SER A 241 6.12 12.79 -6.40
C SER A 241 6.80 13.08 -5.04
N ASP A 242 6.23 12.61 -3.93
CA ASP A 242 6.82 12.68 -2.58
C ASP A 242 6.44 11.46 -1.73
N MET A 243 7.26 10.41 -1.84
CA MET A 243 7.09 9.15 -1.13
C MET A 243 7.45 9.24 0.36
N GLY A 244 7.82 10.42 0.89
CA GLY A 244 8.31 10.58 2.26
C GLY A 244 7.33 10.06 3.30
N GLN A 245 6.05 10.45 3.21
CA GLN A 245 5.02 10.01 4.16
C GLN A 245 4.70 8.52 4.00
N PHE A 246 4.58 8.05 2.76
CA PHE A 246 4.37 6.64 2.46
C PHE A 246 5.42 5.74 3.13
N TRP A 247 6.70 6.09 3.01
CA TRP A 247 7.76 5.31 3.63
C TRP A 247 7.76 5.37 5.16
N LEU A 248 7.36 6.50 5.76
CA LEU A 248 7.18 6.57 7.21
C LEU A 248 6.08 5.62 7.71
N ASP A 249 5.00 5.46 6.93
CA ASP A 249 3.84 4.66 7.32
C ASP A 249 4.06 3.17 7.08
N VAL A 250 4.81 2.80 6.04
CA VAL A 250 5.00 1.40 5.63
C VAL A 250 6.17 0.70 6.36
N PHE A 251 7.26 1.42 6.66
CA PHE A 251 8.40 0.78 7.32
C PHE A 251 8.09 0.35 8.76
N ARG A 252 8.65 -0.78 9.12
CA ARG A 252 8.48 -1.47 10.41
C ARG A 252 9.71 -1.28 11.28
N CYS A 253 9.65 -1.79 12.51
CA CYS A 253 10.75 -1.73 13.49
C CYS A 253 11.20 -0.30 13.84
N GLN A 254 10.28 0.67 13.70
CA GLN A 254 10.55 2.08 13.97
C GLN A 254 10.40 2.42 15.46
N PRO A 255 11.09 3.47 15.95
CA PRO A 255 10.94 3.91 17.34
C PRO A 255 9.47 4.17 17.72
N GLY A 256 9.01 3.55 18.80
CA GLY A 256 7.63 3.67 19.29
C GLY A 256 6.68 2.58 18.81
N GLN A 257 7.08 1.74 17.85
CA GLN A 257 6.36 0.51 17.52
C GLN A 257 6.67 -0.58 18.56
N SER A 258 5.75 -1.55 18.68
CA SER A 258 6.00 -2.76 19.48
C SER A 258 6.84 -3.72 18.63
N ILE A 259 8.04 -4.04 19.08
CA ILE A 259 8.95 -4.95 18.38
C ILE A 259 8.98 -6.25 19.15
N THR A 260 8.54 -7.33 18.51
CA THR A 260 8.60 -8.68 19.08
C THR A 260 10.01 -9.22 18.88
N PRO A 261 10.68 -9.72 19.94
CA PRO A 261 11.95 -10.40 19.77
C PRO A 261 11.80 -11.67 18.95
N VAL A 262 12.78 -11.95 18.10
CA VAL A 262 12.78 -13.09 17.18
C VAL A 262 13.97 -14.01 17.44
N ASP A 263 13.81 -15.26 17.06
CA ASP A 263 14.78 -16.34 17.25
C ASP A 263 15.51 -16.69 15.94
N ASP A 264 16.78 -17.10 16.06
CA ASP A 264 17.51 -17.75 14.97
C ASP A 264 17.37 -19.26 15.11
N LEU A 265 16.43 -19.83 14.37
CA LEU A 265 16.05 -21.24 14.40
C LEU A 265 17.19 -22.18 13.97
N THR A 266 18.32 -21.65 13.51
CA THR A 266 19.53 -22.43 13.24
C THR A 266 20.20 -22.92 14.51
N THR A 267 20.07 -22.19 15.62
CA THR A 267 20.70 -22.53 16.88
C THR A 267 19.74 -23.33 17.78
N SER A 268 20.29 -23.90 18.85
CA SER A 268 19.47 -24.61 19.87
C SER A 268 19.09 -23.71 21.05
N GLU A 269 19.73 -22.55 21.15
CA GLU A 269 19.40 -21.54 22.15
C GLU A 269 18.25 -20.69 21.59
N VAL A 270 17.49 -20.04 22.48
CA VAL A 270 16.48 -19.08 22.04
C VAL A 270 17.10 -17.70 22.13
N GLU A 271 17.32 -17.09 20.98
CA GLU A 271 17.77 -15.73 20.84
C GLU A 271 16.60 -14.74 21.03
N THR A 272 16.92 -13.48 21.32
CA THR A 272 15.93 -12.39 21.41
C THR A 272 16.39 -11.22 20.56
N HIS A 273 16.54 -11.47 19.26
CA HIS A 273 16.93 -10.44 18.30
C HIS A 273 15.79 -9.45 18.10
N GLU A 274 16.10 -8.17 17.97
CA GLU A 274 15.11 -7.13 17.67
C GLU A 274 15.59 -6.33 16.46
N CYS A 275 14.73 -6.24 15.44
CA CYS A 275 14.94 -5.35 14.31
C CYS A 275 14.92 -3.88 14.74
N SER A 276 15.58 -3.02 14.00
CA SER A 276 15.55 -1.57 14.23
C SER A 276 15.70 -0.83 12.92
N VAL A 277 14.75 0.04 12.62
CA VAL A 277 14.77 0.94 11.47
C VAL A 277 14.54 2.36 11.95
N SER A 278 15.35 3.31 11.48
CA SER A 278 15.14 4.73 11.68
C SER A 278 15.12 5.43 10.33
N ILE A 279 14.01 6.12 10.07
CA ILE A 279 13.84 6.91 8.87
C ILE A 279 14.01 8.38 9.22
N THR A 280 14.86 9.04 8.45
CA THR A 280 14.94 10.50 8.42
C THR A 280 14.83 10.97 6.99
N MET A 281 14.44 12.22 6.79
CA MET A 281 14.25 12.76 5.45
C MET A 281 14.69 14.21 5.37
N ASN A 282 15.19 14.59 4.20
CA ASN A 282 15.38 15.99 3.81
C ASN A 282 14.43 16.33 2.66
N GLU A 283 14.64 17.44 1.96
CA GLU A 283 13.75 17.88 0.86
C GLU A 283 13.78 16.94 -0.37
N THR A 284 14.80 16.10 -0.51
CA THR A 284 15.07 15.34 -1.74
C THR A 284 15.27 13.84 -1.51
N HIS A 285 15.68 13.44 -0.31
CA HIS A 285 16.06 12.06 -0.01
C HIS A 285 15.54 11.59 1.34
N ILE A 286 15.39 10.27 1.43
CA ILE A 286 15.07 9.51 2.63
C ILE A 286 16.35 8.77 3.01
N THR A 287 16.72 8.86 4.28
CA THR A 287 17.82 8.11 4.86
C THR A 287 17.26 7.04 5.79
N ILE A 288 17.56 5.79 5.48
CA ILE A 288 17.14 4.60 6.22
C ILE A 288 18.36 4.06 6.96
N VAL A 289 18.31 4.07 8.29
CA VAL A 289 19.34 3.46 9.15
C VAL A 289 18.76 2.21 9.78
N THR A 290 19.43 1.08 9.66
CA THR A 290 18.91 -0.19 10.16
C THR A 290 20.01 -1.16 10.61
N ASN A 291 19.63 -2.03 11.55
CA ASN A 291 20.50 -3.11 12.02
C ASN A 291 20.41 -4.38 11.16
N GLY A 292 19.54 -4.42 10.14
CA GLY A 292 19.44 -5.54 9.20
C GLY A 292 18.97 -6.86 9.82
N LEU A 293 18.29 -6.81 10.96
CA LEU A 293 17.64 -7.98 11.57
C LEU A 293 16.17 -8.04 11.13
N PRO A 294 15.61 -9.23 10.87
CA PRO A 294 14.20 -9.39 10.50
C PRO A 294 13.27 -9.16 11.71
N ASP A 295 11.99 -8.92 11.41
CA ASP A 295 10.87 -8.84 12.37
C ASP A 295 10.11 -10.16 12.53
N HIS A 296 10.70 -11.25 12.06
CA HIS A 296 10.21 -12.61 12.22
C HIS A 296 11.33 -13.59 12.56
N ASP A 297 10.99 -14.76 13.13
CA ASP A 297 11.95 -15.85 13.34
C ASP A 297 12.57 -16.26 12.00
N PHE A 298 13.84 -16.64 12.01
CA PHE A 298 14.60 -16.83 10.79
C PHE A 298 15.63 -17.95 10.92
N GLU A 299 16.25 -18.32 9.81
CA GLU A 299 17.37 -19.26 9.80
C GLU A 299 18.60 -18.59 9.20
N SER A 300 19.65 -18.42 10.00
CA SER A 300 20.99 -18.11 9.50
C SER A 300 21.56 -19.19 8.55
N THR A 301 21.21 -20.45 8.75
CA THR A 301 21.62 -21.62 7.93
C THR A 301 23.12 -22.00 8.05
N LEU A 302 23.82 -22.26 6.94
CA LEU A 302 25.15 -22.88 6.90
C LEU A 302 26.25 -21.99 7.46
N ALA A 303 26.18 -20.68 7.25
CA ALA A 303 27.19 -19.76 7.77
C ALA A 303 27.19 -19.74 9.31
N CYS A 304 26.03 -19.87 9.95
CA CYS A 304 25.93 -20.12 11.39
C CYS A 304 26.32 -21.56 11.77
N SER A 305 25.59 -22.56 11.27
CA SER A 305 25.71 -23.96 11.74
C SER A 305 27.07 -24.60 11.45
N GLN A 306 27.76 -24.19 10.38
CA GLN A 306 29.08 -24.70 10.00
C GLN A 306 30.19 -23.67 10.21
N GLY A 307 29.91 -22.39 9.96
CA GLY A 307 30.89 -21.31 10.06
C GLY A 307 30.98 -20.66 11.44
N ASN A 308 30.03 -20.94 12.35
CA ASN A 308 29.86 -20.23 13.63
C ASN A 308 29.81 -18.71 13.42
N ASP A 309 29.20 -18.28 12.33
CA ASP A 309 29.07 -16.89 11.92
C ASP A 309 27.58 -16.57 11.73
N CYS A 310 26.84 -16.65 12.83
CA CYS A 310 25.40 -16.42 12.83
C CYS A 310 25.06 -14.94 12.60
N THR A 311 23.81 -14.71 12.21
CA THR A 311 23.23 -13.38 12.03
C THR A 311 23.48 -12.50 13.24
N ARG A 312 23.81 -11.24 12.99
CA ARG A 312 23.98 -10.23 14.04
C ARG A 312 23.60 -8.86 13.52
N ALA A 313 23.26 -7.97 14.44
CA ALA A 313 23.01 -6.57 14.13
C ALA A 313 24.17 -5.95 13.34
N GLN A 314 23.83 -5.36 12.20
CA GLN A 314 24.69 -4.57 11.33
C GLN A 314 24.48 -3.08 11.59
N ASN A 315 25.09 -2.23 10.77
CA ASN A 315 24.91 -0.78 10.83
C ASN A 315 24.80 -0.24 9.40
N TYR A 316 23.68 -0.56 8.75
CA TYR A 316 23.38 -0.10 7.41
C TYR A 316 22.85 1.33 7.44
N GLU A 317 23.22 2.10 6.43
CA GLU A 317 22.70 3.42 6.15
C GLU A 317 22.54 3.56 4.64
N TRP A 318 21.30 3.66 4.17
CA TRP A 318 20.98 3.88 2.77
C TRP A 318 20.32 5.23 2.60
N THR A 319 20.57 5.87 1.45
CA THR A 319 19.91 7.11 1.07
C THR A 319 19.26 6.90 -0.28
N ILE A 320 17.94 6.98 -0.32
CA ILE A 320 17.11 6.80 -1.52
C ILE A 320 16.40 8.12 -1.84
N PRO A 321 16.01 8.38 -3.10
CA PRO A 321 15.31 9.60 -3.43
C PRO A 321 13.88 9.59 -2.88
N ARG A 322 13.35 10.77 -2.49
CA ARG A 322 11.96 10.93 -2.03
C ARG A 322 10.95 10.79 -3.14
N SER A 323 11.33 11.18 -4.35
CA SER A 323 10.57 10.94 -5.57
C SER A 323 11.33 9.87 -6.34
N PRO A 324 10.72 8.74 -6.73
CA PRO A 324 11.43 7.71 -7.47
C PRO A 324 12.06 8.26 -8.75
N VAL A 325 13.29 7.85 -9.07
CA VAL A 325 14.03 8.42 -10.21
C VAL A 325 14.54 7.31 -11.12
N ASN A 326 14.07 7.29 -12.36
CA ASN A 326 14.63 6.41 -13.36
C ASN A 326 16.09 6.80 -13.65
N ASP A 327 16.94 5.78 -13.75
CA ASP A 327 18.22 5.96 -14.43
C ASP A 327 17.96 6.22 -15.92
N THR A 328 18.57 7.27 -16.43
CA THR A 328 18.46 7.69 -17.84
C THR A 328 19.83 7.93 -18.47
N MET A 329 20.90 7.65 -17.72
CA MET A 329 22.27 7.93 -18.12
C MET A 329 22.94 6.67 -18.63
N GLY A 330 22.68 6.27 -19.88
CA GLY A 330 23.37 5.10 -20.46
C GLY A 330 24.91 5.22 -20.51
N GLY A 331 25.56 4.12 -20.90
CA GLY A 331 27.02 3.97 -20.88
C GLY A 331 27.55 3.21 -19.65
N HIS A 332 26.67 2.48 -18.97
CA HIS A 332 26.97 1.67 -17.81
C HIS A 332 27.69 0.36 -18.16
N ASP A 333 28.31 -0.25 -17.14
CA ASP A 333 28.92 -1.57 -17.30
C ASP A 333 27.84 -2.65 -17.35
N ALA A 334 27.62 -3.22 -18.54
CA ALA A 334 26.60 -4.25 -18.76
C ALA A 334 27.03 -5.66 -18.32
N THR A 335 28.20 -5.85 -17.70
CA THR A 335 28.75 -7.18 -17.41
C THR A 335 27.80 -8.06 -16.61
N ASN A 336 27.08 -7.50 -15.64
CA ASN A 336 26.16 -8.25 -14.77
C ASN A 336 24.68 -8.14 -15.18
N CYS A 337 24.38 -7.39 -16.25
CA CYS A 337 23.04 -7.26 -16.78
C CYS A 337 23.12 -7.08 -18.31
N PRO A 338 23.61 -8.09 -19.05
CA PRO A 338 23.91 -7.96 -20.48
C PRO A 338 22.67 -7.58 -21.31
N GLU A 339 21.49 -7.98 -20.87
CA GLU A 339 20.21 -7.66 -21.52
C GLU A 339 19.84 -6.16 -21.43
N ALA A 340 20.33 -5.43 -20.42
CA ALA A 340 20.18 -3.98 -20.34
C ALA A 340 21.20 -3.22 -21.23
N ASN A 341 22.21 -3.92 -21.77
CA ASN A 341 23.16 -3.42 -22.77
C ASN A 341 23.84 -2.08 -22.41
N GLY A 342 24.00 -1.80 -21.11
CA GLY A 342 24.64 -0.59 -20.59
C GLY A 342 23.76 0.65 -20.64
N ASP A 343 22.48 0.53 -20.95
CA ASP A 343 21.55 1.66 -20.95
C ASP A 343 21.22 2.11 -19.50
N TYR A 344 21.44 1.24 -18.51
CA TYR A 344 21.12 1.44 -17.08
C TYR A 344 22.16 0.79 -16.17
N GLU A 345 22.32 1.30 -14.95
CA GLU A 345 23.20 0.72 -13.94
C GLU A 345 22.72 -0.68 -13.56
N CYS A 346 23.61 -1.67 -13.62
CA CYS A 346 23.27 -3.02 -13.19
C CYS A 346 23.15 -3.08 -11.67
N ALA A 347 22.19 -3.87 -11.17
CA ALA A 347 22.22 -4.33 -9.79
C ALA A 347 23.54 -5.07 -9.50
N ALA A 348 23.99 -5.01 -8.24
CA ALA A 348 25.18 -5.74 -7.84
C ALA A 348 24.95 -7.25 -8.01
N ALA A 349 25.90 -7.94 -8.66
CA ALA A 349 25.84 -9.40 -8.79
C ALA A 349 25.95 -10.14 -7.45
N LEU A 350 26.59 -9.51 -6.46
CA LEU A 350 26.63 -9.98 -5.08
C LEU A 350 26.51 -8.74 -4.17
N GLY A 351 25.57 -8.77 -3.23
CA GLY A 351 25.33 -7.66 -2.31
C GLY A 351 23.91 -7.12 -2.37
N GLU A 352 23.72 -5.97 -1.72
CA GLU A 352 22.41 -5.33 -1.57
C GLU A 352 21.89 -4.76 -2.90
N VAL A 353 20.65 -5.10 -3.27
CA VAL A 353 19.96 -4.55 -4.44
C VAL A 353 18.72 -3.72 -4.07
N ALA A 354 18.17 -3.96 -2.88
CA ALA A 354 17.01 -3.24 -2.35
C ALA A 354 16.94 -3.41 -0.81
N ILE A 355 15.94 -2.76 -0.19
CA ILE A 355 15.77 -2.73 1.27
C ILE A 355 14.34 -3.19 1.60
N ALA A 356 14.19 -4.24 2.41
CA ALA A 356 12.89 -4.67 2.91
C ALA A 356 12.32 -3.69 3.94
N ILE A 357 11.00 -3.66 4.10
CA ILE A 357 10.34 -2.70 5.00
C ILE A 357 10.62 -2.95 6.49
N ASN A 358 11.19 -4.11 6.85
CA ASN A 358 11.72 -4.39 8.20
C ASN A 358 13.21 -4.01 8.35
N GLY A 359 13.84 -3.51 7.28
CA GLY A 359 15.23 -3.06 7.26
C GLY A 359 16.27 -4.11 6.90
N VAL A 360 15.87 -5.33 6.55
CA VAL A 360 16.76 -6.38 6.01
C VAL A 360 17.05 -6.08 4.54
N PRO A 361 18.30 -6.21 4.06
CA PRO A 361 18.60 -6.05 2.65
C PRO A 361 18.04 -7.19 1.79
N PHE A 362 17.60 -6.85 0.58
CA PHE A 362 17.44 -7.83 -0.50
C PHE A 362 18.77 -7.98 -1.22
N TYR A 363 19.14 -9.22 -1.50
CA TYR A 363 20.22 -9.53 -2.44
C TYR A 363 19.60 -10.03 -3.74
N GLY A 364 20.36 -9.93 -4.84
CA GLY A 364 19.96 -10.58 -6.10
C GLY A 364 19.87 -12.10 -5.94
N PRO A 365 19.30 -12.82 -6.91
CA PRO A 365 19.17 -14.28 -6.84
C PRO A 365 20.52 -15.01 -6.82
N GLU A 366 21.59 -14.35 -7.26
CA GLU A 366 22.93 -14.88 -7.17
C GLU A 366 23.48 -14.86 -5.73
N ASP A 367 23.93 -16.01 -5.26
CA ASP A 367 24.79 -16.12 -4.09
C ASP A 367 26.22 -16.47 -4.55
N GLY A 368 27.16 -16.61 -3.62
CA GLY A 368 28.52 -17.04 -3.92
C GLY A 368 28.51 -18.30 -4.80
N PRO A 369 29.67 -18.63 -5.37
CA PRO A 369 29.98 -18.82 -6.80
C PRO A 369 29.33 -18.03 -7.94
N GLY A 370 28.23 -17.29 -7.75
CA GLY A 370 27.50 -16.58 -8.80
C GLY A 370 26.40 -17.39 -9.50
N GLY A 371 25.94 -18.47 -8.88
CA GLY A 371 24.76 -19.22 -9.34
C GLY A 371 23.48 -18.71 -8.69
N ASP A 372 22.35 -18.93 -9.34
CA ASP A 372 21.02 -18.58 -8.82
C ASP A 372 20.64 -19.49 -7.64
N ALA A 373 20.76 -18.95 -6.42
CA ALA A 373 20.50 -19.65 -5.18
C ALA A 373 19.04 -20.12 -5.06
N VAL A 374 18.10 -19.37 -5.64
CA VAL A 374 16.68 -19.70 -5.64
C VAL A 374 16.41 -20.88 -6.57
N ALA A 375 16.99 -20.87 -7.78
CA ALA A 375 16.92 -21.99 -8.70
C ALA A 375 17.56 -23.26 -8.09
N SER A 376 18.69 -23.14 -7.40
CA SER A 376 19.31 -24.25 -6.67
C SER A 376 18.40 -24.78 -5.55
N GLN A 377 17.79 -23.90 -4.75
CA GLN A 377 16.87 -24.29 -3.67
C GLN A 377 15.69 -25.11 -4.20
N HIS A 378 15.17 -24.77 -5.39
CA HIS A 378 14.10 -25.53 -6.05
C HIS A 378 14.58 -26.73 -6.86
N GLY A 379 15.87 -27.08 -6.80
CA GLY A 379 16.44 -28.26 -7.44
C GLY A 379 16.55 -28.17 -8.97
N ALA A 380 16.61 -26.96 -9.53
CA ALA A 380 16.86 -26.75 -10.96
C ALA A 380 18.27 -27.23 -11.36
N TYR A 381 19.22 -27.14 -10.42
CA TYR A 381 20.57 -27.66 -10.54
C TYR A 381 21.14 -28.01 -9.16
N GLU A 382 22.27 -28.72 -9.15
CA GLU A 382 23.02 -29.01 -7.93
C GLU A 382 24.22 -28.05 -7.85
N GLU A 383 24.26 -27.19 -6.84
CA GLU A 383 25.41 -26.31 -6.61
C GLU A 383 26.59 -27.12 -6.04
N ASP A 384 27.62 -27.34 -6.85
CA ASP A 384 28.78 -28.16 -6.51
C ASP A 384 30.06 -27.34 -6.24
N ARG A 385 30.01 -26.01 -6.41
CA ARG A 385 31.15 -25.11 -6.16
C ARG A 385 31.18 -24.65 -4.70
N GLN A 386 30.02 -24.43 -4.08
CA GLN A 386 29.86 -24.07 -2.66
C GLN A 386 28.51 -24.56 -2.13
N PRO A 387 28.43 -25.17 -0.94
CA PRO A 387 27.12 -25.50 -0.36
C PRO A 387 26.34 -24.22 -0.02
N ILE A 388 25.12 -24.12 -0.51
CA ILE A 388 24.20 -23.01 -0.29
C ILE A 388 22.88 -23.60 0.19
N VAL A 389 22.30 -22.99 1.21
CA VAL A 389 20.97 -23.33 1.71
C VAL A 389 20.26 -22.01 1.97
N LEU A 390 19.04 -21.89 1.46
CA LEU A 390 18.11 -20.85 1.86
C LEU A 390 17.17 -21.44 2.90
N GLY A 391 16.95 -20.69 3.97
CA GLY A 391 15.99 -21.03 5.02
C GLY A 391 14.62 -20.43 4.74
N VAL A 392 13.85 -20.25 5.81
CA VAL A 392 12.56 -19.53 5.79
C VAL A 392 12.66 -18.24 4.96
N CYS A 393 11.62 -17.94 4.17
CA CYS A 393 11.51 -16.75 3.34
C CYS A 393 12.51 -16.70 2.18
N HIS A 394 13.11 -17.84 1.83
CA HIS A 394 14.23 -17.90 0.89
C HIS A 394 15.36 -16.93 1.29
N ALA A 395 15.64 -16.86 2.58
CA ALA A 395 16.63 -15.98 3.18
C ALA A 395 17.72 -16.79 3.87
N HIS A 396 18.86 -16.15 4.10
CA HIS A 396 19.90 -16.70 4.95
C HIS A 396 20.88 -15.63 5.42
N ASN A 397 21.90 -16.04 6.15
CA ASN A 397 23.00 -15.16 6.52
C ASN A 397 24.21 -15.33 5.59
N GLY A 398 24.71 -14.20 5.11
CA GLY A 398 26.02 -14.11 4.48
C GLY A 398 27.16 -14.08 5.51
N GLN A 399 28.39 -14.21 5.04
CA GLN A 399 29.58 -14.00 5.88
C GLN A 399 29.56 -12.62 6.52
N GLY A 400 29.96 -12.52 7.78
CA GLY A 400 29.83 -11.29 8.55
C GLY A 400 28.51 -11.18 9.31
N GLY A 401 27.65 -12.22 9.26
CA GLY A 401 26.35 -12.26 9.93
C GLY A 401 25.32 -11.33 9.30
N THR A 402 25.39 -11.15 7.98
CA THR A 402 24.53 -10.26 7.19
C THR A 402 23.33 -11.04 6.67
N PHE A 403 22.23 -11.02 7.41
CA PHE A 403 20.97 -11.65 6.98
C PHE A 403 20.37 -10.90 5.79
N HIS A 404 19.84 -11.61 4.80
CA HIS A 404 19.26 -11.04 3.59
C HIS A 404 18.26 -12.00 2.92
N TYR A 405 17.29 -11.42 2.18
CA TYR A 405 16.32 -12.16 1.38
C TYR A 405 16.80 -12.30 -0.08
N HIS A 406 16.57 -13.47 -0.70
CA HIS A 406 16.79 -13.70 -2.13
C HIS A 406 15.50 -13.68 -2.97
N ALA A 407 14.37 -14.11 -2.40
CA ALA A 407 13.12 -14.23 -3.18
C ALA A 407 11.85 -13.87 -2.40
N ASP A 408 11.60 -14.46 -1.23
CA ASP A 408 10.26 -14.43 -0.62
C ASP A 408 10.19 -13.66 0.69
N ALA A 409 10.38 -12.36 0.62
CA ALA A 409 10.14 -11.49 1.77
C ALA A 409 8.65 -11.26 2.07
N ASN A 410 7.71 -11.90 1.36
CA ASN A 410 6.28 -11.77 1.70
C ASN A 410 5.97 -12.32 3.09
N CYS A 411 6.80 -13.23 3.60
CA CYS A 411 6.69 -13.79 4.93
C CYS A 411 6.67 -12.73 6.04
N LEU A 412 7.21 -11.52 5.81
CA LEU A 412 7.13 -10.43 6.78
C LEU A 412 5.66 -10.03 7.05
N HIS A 413 4.75 -10.22 6.10
CA HIS A 413 3.32 -9.97 6.28
C HIS A 413 2.55 -11.15 6.87
N TRP A 414 3.20 -12.30 7.02
CA TRP A 414 2.56 -13.48 7.60
C TRP A 414 2.50 -13.37 9.13
N HIS A 415 1.37 -13.80 9.69
CA HIS A 415 1.13 -13.80 11.13
C HIS A 415 0.65 -15.19 11.55
N PRO A 416 1.35 -15.87 12.48
CA PRO A 416 0.97 -17.21 12.91
C PRO A 416 -0.35 -17.22 13.67
N GLU A 417 -1.18 -18.23 13.44
CA GLU A 417 -2.30 -18.55 14.32
C GLU A 417 -1.83 -19.14 15.66
N GLU A 418 -2.74 -19.34 16.62
CA GLU A 418 -2.40 -19.92 17.92
C GLU A 418 -1.78 -21.32 17.77
N GLY A 419 -0.50 -21.43 18.10
CA GLY A 419 0.25 -22.68 18.04
C GLY A 419 1.07 -22.89 16.77
N GLU A 420 1.00 -21.96 15.81
CA GLU A 420 1.86 -21.92 14.63
C GLU A 420 3.17 -21.16 14.92
N THR A 421 4.18 -21.48 14.13
CA THR A 421 5.52 -20.88 14.14
C THR A 421 5.89 -20.47 12.72
N MET A 422 6.97 -19.68 12.55
CA MET A 422 7.42 -19.29 11.21
C MET A 422 7.72 -20.49 10.28
N LEU A 423 7.95 -21.68 10.82
CA LEU A 423 8.11 -22.90 10.01
C LEU A 423 6.80 -23.42 9.40
N ASP A 424 5.64 -22.89 9.80
CA ASP A 424 4.32 -23.21 9.25
C ASP A 424 3.94 -22.27 8.09
N TYR A 425 4.76 -21.25 7.78
CA TYR A 425 4.59 -20.40 6.62
C TYR A 425 4.63 -21.22 5.31
N ASP A 426 3.52 -21.26 4.59
CA ASP A 426 3.40 -22.00 3.32
C ASP A 426 3.83 -21.14 2.13
N ASP A 427 5.04 -21.41 1.64
CA ASP A 427 5.64 -20.82 0.45
C ASP A 427 5.59 -21.74 -0.79
N SER A 428 4.83 -22.84 -0.71
CA SER A 428 4.85 -23.89 -1.74
C SER A 428 4.32 -23.46 -3.11
N THR A 429 3.45 -22.44 -3.14
CA THR A 429 2.89 -21.87 -4.36
C THR A 429 2.66 -20.37 -4.22
N PRO A 430 2.66 -19.59 -5.33
CA PRO A 430 2.27 -18.18 -5.28
C PRO A 430 0.88 -17.94 -4.68
N ALA A 431 -0.05 -18.89 -4.83
CA ALA A 431 -1.38 -18.82 -4.27
C ALA A 431 -1.41 -19.03 -2.74
N ALA A 432 -0.51 -19.85 -2.19
CA ALA A 432 -0.35 -20.01 -0.74
C ALA A 432 0.22 -18.73 -0.12
N VAL A 433 1.27 -18.17 -0.73
CA VAL A 433 1.83 -16.86 -0.34
C VAL A 433 0.79 -15.73 -0.44
N ALA A 434 -0.10 -15.78 -1.44
CA ALA A 434 -1.19 -14.81 -1.60
C ALA A 434 -2.19 -14.81 -0.43
N GLN A 435 -2.51 -16.00 0.11
CA GLN A 435 -3.45 -16.13 1.23
C GLN A 435 -2.92 -15.43 2.48
N ASN A 436 -1.59 -15.34 2.60
CA ASN A 436 -0.88 -14.76 3.73
C ASN A 436 -0.72 -13.24 3.65
N THR A 437 -0.98 -12.62 2.49
CA THR A 437 -0.74 -11.19 2.25
C THR A 437 -2.00 -10.41 1.90
N ALA A 438 -2.93 -11.01 1.13
CA ALA A 438 -4.02 -10.24 0.54
C ALA A 438 -5.26 -11.04 0.09
N ASN A 439 -5.28 -12.37 0.26
CA ASN A 439 -6.40 -13.26 -0.13
C ASN A 439 -6.91 -13.05 -1.58
N GLY A 440 -5.97 -12.89 -2.52
CA GLY A 440 -6.27 -12.65 -3.94
C GLY A 440 -6.46 -11.17 -4.32
N SER A 441 -6.08 -10.23 -3.46
CA SER A 441 -5.95 -8.81 -3.80
C SER A 441 -4.49 -8.43 -4.18
N HIS A 442 -4.27 -7.17 -4.59
CA HIS A 442 -2.93 -6.66 -4.89
C HIS A 442 -2.01 -6.85 -3.69
N SER A 443 -0.76 -7.29 -3.92
CA SER A 443 0.18 -7.54 -2.84
C SER A 443 0.50 -6.27 -2.06
N ALA A 444 0.81 -6.44 -0.77
CA ALA A 444 1.36 -5.37 0.06
C ALA A 444 2.83 -5.08 -0.32
N VAL A 445 3.30 -3.90 0.07
CA VAL A 445 4.69 -3.47 -0.10
C VAL A 445 5.60 -4.33 0.78
N ILE A 446 6.66 -4.89 0.22
CA ILE A 446 7.68 -5.67 0.94
C ILE A 446 9.02 -4.94 1.03
N GLY A 447 9.25 -3.93 0.19
CA GLY A 447 10.51 -3.19 0.17
C GLY A 447 10.52 -1.95 -0.69
N VAL A 448 11.72 -1.39 -0.81
CA VAL A 448 12.05 -0.24 -1.65
C VAL A 448 13.33 -0.51 -2.43
N SER A 449 13.32 -0.20 -3.72
CA SER A 449 14.51 -0.23 -4.57
C SER A 449 15.41 0.98 -4.28
N MET A 450 16.69 0.91 -4.69
CA MET A 450 17.66 1.98 -4.41
C MET A 450 17.33 3.30 -5.11
N ASP A 451 16.53 3.26 -6.17
CA ASP A 451 16.01 4.41 -6.91
C ASP A 451 14.64 4.90 -6.42
N GLY A 452 14.13 4.34 -5.32
CA GLY A 452 12.99 4.85 -4.55
C GLY A 452 11.63 4.23 -4.89
N TYR A 453 11.56 3.33 -5.88
CA TYR A 453 10.31 2.66 -6.24
C TYR A 453 9.91 1.60 -5.19
N PRO A 454 8.60 1.45 -4.92
CA PRO A 454 8.12 0.39 -4.06
C PRO A 454 8.23 -0.98 -4.70
N ILE A 455 8.64 -1.96 -3.89
CA ILE A 455 8.67 -3.37 -4.24
C ILE A 455 7.48 -4.04 -3.56
N TYR A 456 6.63 -4.67 -4.37
CA TYR A 456 5.46 -5.41 -3.93
C TYR A 456 5.71 -6.90 -3.97
N GLY A 457 4.82 -7.65 -3.32
CA GLY A 457 4.76 -9.11 -3.46
C GLY A 457 4.38 -9.60 -4.86
N LEU A 458 3.96 -10.87 -4.92
CA LEU A 458 3.75 -11.60 -6.18
C LEU A 458 2.57 -11.10 -7.05
N TRP A 459 1.62 -10.36 -6.48
CA TRP A 459 0.35 -10.02 -7.14
C TRP A 459 0.24 -8.53 -7.42
N GLY A 460 -0.06 -8.19 -8.67
CA GLY A 460 -0.22 -6.82 -9.15
C GLY A 460 -1.42 -6.68 -10.09
N TYR A 461 -1.67 -5.47 -10.57
CA TYR A 461 -2.69 -5.22 -11.60
C TYR A 461 -2.10 -5.40 -13.01
N ASP A 462 -2.82 -6.10 -13.88
CA ASP A 462 -2.53 -6.08 -15.32
C ASP A 462 -3.09 -4.82 -16.00
N ASP A 463 -2.84 -4.66 -17.31
CA ASP A 463 -3.35 -3.56 -18.14
C ASP A 463 -4.89 -3.43 -18.16
N GLN A 464 -5.62 -4.43 -17.66
CA GLN A 464 -7.08 -4.46 -17.54
C GLN A 464 -7.55 -4.32 -16.09
N MET A 465 -6.67 -3.97 -15.16
CA MET A 465 -6.91 -3.87 -13.71
C MET A 465 -7.35 -5.20 -13.06
N ASN A 466 -7.06 -6.35 -13.69
CA ASN A 466 -7.22 -7.63 -13.04
C ASN A 466 -6.01 -7.90 -12.14
N ILE A 467 -6.27 -8.55 -11.00
CA ILE A 467 -5.19 -8.99 -10.11
C ILE A 467 -4.58 -10.27 -10.67
N VAL A 468 -3.30 -10.21 -10.99
CA VAL A 468 -2.54 -11.31 -11.62
C VAL A 468 -1.22 -11.53 -10.90
N GLU A 469 -0.70 -12.76 -11.02
CA GLU A 469 0.68 -13.06 -10.64
C GLU A 469 1.62 -12.32 -11.60
N MET A 470 2.42 -11.40 -11.07
CA MET A 470 3.39 -10.64 -11.85
C MET A 470 4.54 -11.55 -12.26
N LYS A 471 4.82 -11.65 -13.56
CA LYS A 471 5.82 -12.57 -14.11
C LYS A 471 6.96 -11.81 -14.72
N SER A 472 8.18 -12.23 -14.40
CA SER A 472 9.37 -11.74 -15.07
C SER A 472 9.30 -12.01 -16.57
N SER A 473 9.82 -11.07 -17.37
CA SER A 473 10.07 -11.27 -18.79
C SER A 473 11.43 -11.91 -19.08
N TYR A 474 12.19 -12.29 -18.05
CA TYR A 474 13.36 -13.14 -18.17
C TYR A 474 12.96 -14.61 -18.19
N LYS A 475 13.71 -15.40 -18.96
CA LYS A 475 13.61 -16.86 -18.96
C LYS A 475 14.99 -17.48 -19.12
N LEU A 476 15.10 -18.74 -18.72
CA LEU A 476 16.28 -19.54 -19.02
C LEU A 476 16.50 -19.67 -20.53
N LYS A 477 17.77 -19.56 -20.93
CA LYS A 477 18.25 -19.94 -22.26
C LYS A 477 18.09 -21.46 -22.42
N GLU A 478 17.99 -21.91 -23.68
CA GLU A 478 17.77 -23.32 -23.97
C GLU A 478 18.94 -24.18 -23.44
N GLY A 479 18.64 -25.09 -22.51
CA GLY A 479 19.61 -26.02 -21.94
C GLY A 479 20.32 -25.51 -20.68
N GLU A 480 20.06 -24.27 -20.27
CA GLU A 480 20.61 -23.69 -19.05
C GLU A 480 19.69 -23.93 -17.84
N THR A 481 20.23 -23.74 -16.63
CA THR A 481 19.55 -24.10 -15.38
C THR A 481 19.58 -23.00 -14.30
N GLY A 482 20.24 -21.87 -14.56
CA GLY A 482 20.54 -20.85 -13.55
C GLY A 482 21.87 -21.10 -12.82
N TYR A 483 22.63 -22.13 -13.24
CA TYR A 483 23.93 -22.46 -12.64
C TYR A 483 24.94 -21.32 -12.82
N ASN A 484 24.87 -20.57 -13.92
CA ASN A 484 25.73 -19.40 -14.13
C ASN A 484 25.06 -18.06 -13.75
N GLY A 485 23.98 -18.10 -12.96
CA GLY A 485 23.24 -16.90 -12.57
C GLY A 485 22.63 -16.19 -13.77
N ILE A 486 22.63 -14.86 -13.79
CA ILE A 486 22.10 -14.00 -14.87
C ILE A 486 22.58 -14.39 -16.28
N ASP A 487 23.79 -14.96 -16.41
CA ASP A 487 24.32 -15.40 -17.71
C ASP A 487 23.49 -16.52 -18.35
N ASP A 488 22.71 -17.27 -17.57
CA ASP A 488 21.81 -18.32 -18.05
C ASP A 488 20.43 -17.78 -18.49
N TYR A 489 20.14 -16.52 -18.18
CA TYR A 489 18.85 -15.89 -18.47
C TYR A 489 18.91 -14.96 -19.68
N VAL A 490 17.78 -14.83 -20.37
CA VAL A 490 17.58 -13.90 -21.49
C VAL A 490 16.29 -13.15 -21.29
N TYR A 491 16.30 -11.85 -21.58
CA TYR A 491 15.10 -11.03 -21.55
C TYR A 491 14.31 -11.21 -22.85
N VAL A 492 13.00 -11.38 -22.73
CA VAL A 492 12.09 -11.44 -23.87
C VAL A 492 10.94 -10.48 -23.61
N GLN A 493 10.97 -9.33 -24.30
CA GLN A 493 9.93 -8.32 -24.19
C GLN A 493 8.53 -8.92 -24.38
N GLY A 494 7.65 -8.67 -23.40
CA GLY A 494 6.27 -9.15 -23.41
C GLY A 494 6.10 -10.64 -23.13
N LEU A 495 7.14 -11.34 -22.63
CA LEU A 495 7.00 -12.71 -22.15
C LEU A 495 6.19 -12.77 -20.84
N GLY A 496 6.49 -11.86 -19.93
CA GLY A 496 5.79 -11.67 -18.67
C GLY A 496 5.16 -10.28 -18.58
N HIS A 497 4.89 -9.85 -17.35
CA HIS A 497 4.33 -8.54 -17.02
C HIS A 497 5.41 -7.49 -16.74
N LEU A 498 6.60 -7.94 -16.34
CA LEU A 498 7.69 -7.06 -15.90
C LEU A 498 8.62 -6.69 -17.06
N ASP A 499 9.19 -5.50 -16.99
CA ASP A 499 10.15 -4.98 -17.97
C ASP A 499 11.56 -5.56 -17.78
N VAL A 500 12.55 -5.00 -18.48
CA VAL A 500 13.95 -5.47 -18.44
C VAL A 500 14.62 -5.23 -17.07
N TYR A 501 14.03 -4.43 -16.20
CA TYR A 501 14.49 -4.21 -14.82
C TYR A 501 13.75 -5.08 -13.80
N ASN A 502 12.88 -5.99 -14.27
CA ASN A 502 11.86 -6.62 -13.46
C ASN A 502 10.93 -5.60 -12.74
N GLY A 503 10.75 -4.42 -13.34
CA GLY A 503 9.82 -3.39 -12.89
C GLY A 503 8.48 -3.45 -13.61
N HIS A 504 7.53 -2.66 -13.11
CA HIS A 504 6.22 -2.46 -13.72
C HIS A 504 5.72 -1.05 -13.45
N PHE A 505 5.25 -0.35 -14.50
CA PHE A 505 4.57 0.94 -14.37
C PHE A 505 3.07 0.70 -14.43
N GLY A 506 2.39 0.95 -13.33
CA GLY A 506 0.94 0.79 -13.23
C GLY A 506 0.42 1.38 -11.92
N PRO A 507 -0.90 1.50 -11.79
CA PRO A 507 -1.52 1.91 -10.53
C PRO A 507 -1.30 0.85 -9.46
N THR A 508 -1.32 1.28 -8.21
CA THR A 508 -1.32 0.40 -7.03
C THR A 508 -2.36 0.90 -6.04
N PRO A 509 -2.72 0.13 -5.00
CA PRO A 509 -3.71 0.57 -4.00
C PRO A 509 -3.35 1.92 -3.34
N GLU A 510 -2.05 2.20 -3.18
CA GLU A 510 -1.54 3.42 -2.56
C GLU A 510 -1.36 4.58 -3.55
N PHE A 511 -1.20 4.26 -4.85
CA PHE A 511 -0.97 5.18 -5.96
C PHE A 511 -1.89 4.82 -7.15
N PRO A 512 -3.21 5.12 -7.05
CA PRO A 512 -4.21 4.66 -8.01
C PRO A 512 -4.24 5.40 -9.35
#